data_AF-A0A662VEX4-F1
#
_entry.id   AF-A0A662VEX4-F1
#
_cell.length_a   1.000
_cell.length_b   1.000
_cell.length_c   1.000
_cell.angle_alpha   90.00
_cell.angle_beta   90.00
_cell.angle_gamma   90.00
#
_symmetry.space_group_name_H-M   'P 1'
#
loop_
_entity.id
_entity.type
_entity.pdbx_description
1 polymer ?
#
loop_
_entity_poly.entity_id
_entity_poly.type
_entity_poly.pdbx_seq_one_letter_code
_entity_poly.pdbx_strand_id
1 'polypeptide(L)'
;METLSVLKIRSSSKNYVESLKKTLHPDNVITPDFMEIIENIYKDNNEYVYEIIIKVKHSAKNFDSLRGSLDEILSIIEMIDNVLIMLK
;
A
#
# COMPACT_ATOMS: atom_id res chain seq x y z
N MET A 1 -11.97 -4.26 -14.74
CA MET A 1 -11.29 -4.56 -13.46
C MET A 1 -12.15 -3.96 -12.36
N GLU A 2 -12.26 -4.66 -11.24
CA GLU A 2 -13.05 -4.18 -10.09
C GLU A 2 -12.10 -3.83 -8.94
N THR A 3 -12.44 -2.78 -8.20
CA THR A 3 -11.73 -2.42 -6.98
C THR A 3 -12.14 -3.41 -5.90
N LEU A 4 -11.19 -4.22 -5.43
CA LEU A 4 -11.45 -5.20 -4.39
C LEU A 4 -10.99 -4.72 -3.01
N SER A 5 -9.89 -3.97 -2.96
CA SER A 5 -9.33 -3.49 -1.70
C SER A 5 -8.81 -2.06 -1.83
N VAL A 6 -9.04 -1.30 -0.76
CA VAL A 6 -8.49 0.06 -0.57
C VAL A 6 -7.84 0.08 0.80
N LEU A 7 -6.52 0.27 0.83
CA LEU A 7 -5.77 0.52 2.06
C LEU A 7 -5.53 2.03 2.18
N LYS A 8 -5.79 2.58 3.37
CA LYS A 8 -5.53 3.98 3.69
C LYS A 8 -4.67 4.07 4.92
N ILE A 9 -3.49 4.64 4.77
CA ILE A 9 -2.57 4.95 5.86
C ILE A 9 -2.65 6.44 6.12
N ARG A 10 -2.94 6.81 7.37
CA ARG A 10 -3.10 8.21 7.79
C ARG A 10 -1.98 8.60 8.73
N SER A 11 -1.43 9.79 8.53
CA SER A 11 -0.43 10.34 9.43
C SER A 11 -0.47 11.86 9.41
N SER A 12 -0.17 12.49 10.55
CA SER A 12 0.05 13.93 10.60
C SER A 12 1.35 14.36 9.89
N SER A 13 2.26 13.43 9.61
CA SER A 13 3.54 13.70 8.96
C SER A 13 3.52 13.37 7.48
N LYS A 14 3.65 14.41 6.63
CA LYS A 14 3.81 14.24 5.17
C LYS A 14 5.04 13.39 4.83
N ASN A 15 6.15 13.64 5.52
CA ASN A 15 7.41 12.95 5.24
C ASN A 15 7.29 11.45 5.52
N TYR A 16 6.53 11.06 6.54
CA TYR A 16 6.30 9.65 6.86
C TYR A 16 5.56 8.94 5.72
N VAL A 17 4.44 9.51 5.23
CA VAL A 17 3.67 8.89 4.14
C VAL A 17 4.43 8.87 2.81
N GLU A 18 5.27 9.87 2.54
CA GLU A 18 6.14 9.88 1.36
C GLU A 18 7.24 8.82 1.44
N SER A 19 7.83 8.62 2.63
CA SER A 19 8.81 7.57 2.87
C SER A 19 8.18 6.18 2.72
N LEU A 20 6.99 5.96 3.28
CA LEU A 20 6.23 4.71 3.10
C LEU A 20 6.05 4.37 1.62
N LYS A 21 5.57 5.33 0.83
CA LYS A 21 5.39 5.14 -0.61
C LYS A 21 6.69 4.72 -1.32
N LYS A 22 7.81 5.37 -0.99
CA LYS A 22 9.11 5.02 -1.58
C LYS A 22 9.57 3.62 -1.18
N THR A 23 9.33 3.20 0.06
CA THR A 23 9.73 1.86 0.54
C THR A 23 8.87 0.77 -0.05
N LEU A 24 7.56 1.01 -0.24
CA LEU A 24 6.62 0.05 -0.81
C LEU A 24 6.71 -0.07 -2.34
N HIS A 25 7.37 0.87 -3.01
CA HIS A 25 7.71 0.80 -4.43
C HIS A 25 9.22 0.55 -4.63
N PRO A 26 9.74 -0.67 -4.40
CA PRO A 26 11.09 -1.00 -4.86
C PRO A 26 11.14 -1.04 -6.39
N ASP A 27 12.26 -0.61 -6.98
CA ASP A 27 12.47 -0.39 -8.42
C ASP A 27 12.16 -1.60 -9.35
N ASN A 28 11.81 -2.77 -8.80
CA ASN A 28 11.69 -4.05 -9.51
C ASN A 28 10.34 -4.79 -9.29
N VAL A 29 9.28 -4.16 -8.77
CA VAL A 29 7.99 -4.84 -8.59
C VAL A 29 7.25 -4.99 -9.92
N ILE A 30 7.20 -6.22 -10.44
CA ILE A 30 6.34 -6.57 -11.59
C ILE A 30 4.94 -6.85 -11.05
N THR A 31 4.02 -5.91 -11.26
CA THR A 31 2.59 -6.17 -10.98
C THR A 31 2.02 -7.07 -12.09
N PRO A 32 1.36 -8.20 -11.78
CA PRO A 32 0.79 -9.09 -12.79
C PRO A 32 -0.30 -8.41 -13.65
N ASP A 33 -0.45 -8.77 -14.93
CA ASP A 33 -1.41 -8.17 -15.89
C ASP A 33 -2.91 -8.28 -15.51
N PHE A 34 -3.23 -9.03 -14.47
CA PHE A 34 -4.58 -9.18 -13.92
C PHE A 34 -4.80 -8.33 -12.67
N MET A 35 -3.78 -7.61 -12.20
CA MET A 35 -3.78 -6.76 -11.02
C MET A 35 -3.27 -5.36 -11.40
N GLU A 36 -3.86 -4.34 -10.81
CA GLU A 36 -3.46 -2.94 -10.95
C GLU A 36 -3.39 -2.36 -9.54
N ILE A 37 -2.25 -1.75 -9.21
CA ILE A 37 -2.04 -1.06 -7.94
C ILE A 37 -1.97 0.43 -8.26
N ILE A 38 -2.86 1.21 -7.67
CA ILE A 38 -2.92 2.67 -7.84
C ILE A 38 -2.63 3.30 -6.49
N GLU A 39 -1.70 4.25 -6.49
CA GLU A 39 -1.18 4.85 -5.27
C GLU A 39 -1.29 6.37 -5.28
N ASN A 40 -1.99 6.91 -4.28
CA ASN A 40 -2.21 8.35 -4.16
C ASN A 40 -1.74 8.86 -2.80
N ILE A 41 -1.14 10.05 -2.77
CA ILE A 41 -0.93 10.81 -1.54
C ILE A 41 -1.73 12.09 -1.64
N TYR A 42 -2.61 12.33 -0.67
CA TYR A 42 -3.40 13.54 -0.58
C TYR A 42 -3.50 14.02 0.86
N LYS A 43 -3.84 15.30 1.03
CA LYS A 43 -4.13 15.88 2.34
C LYS A 43 -5.64 15.79 2.59
N ASP A 44 -6.03 15.20 3.71
CA ASP A 44 -7.41 15.12 4.17
C ASP A 44 -7.50 15.79 5.54
N ASN A 45 -8.13 16.96 5.60
CA ASN A 45 -8.15 17.84 6.77
C ASN A 45 -6.73 18.17 7.29
N ASN A 46 -6.40 17.71 8.51
CA ASN A 46 -5.10 17.94 9.17
C ASN A 46 -4.14 16.75 9.03
N GLU A 47 -4.50 15.74 8.25
CA GLU A 47 -3.68 14.54 8.05
C GLU A 47 -3.29 14.38 6.58
N TYR A 48 -2.18 13.68 6.38
CA TYR A 48 -1.76 13.19 5.08
C TYR A 48 -2.18 11.73 4.97
N VAL A 49 -2.82 11.41 3.85
CA VAL A 49 -3.33 10.08 3.55
C VAL A 49 -2.55 9.51 2.39
N TYR A 50 -1.97 8.34 2.60
CA TYR A 50 -1.45 7.50 1.53
C TYR A 50 -2.44 6.36 1.29
N GLU A 51 -2.97 6.34 0.08
CA GLU A 51 -4.02 5.43 -0.35
C GLU A 51 -3.47 4.49 -1.41
N ILE A 52 -3.65 3.19 -1.18
CA ILE A 52 -3.28 2.12 -2.09
C ILE A 52 -4.58 1.42 -2.51
N ILE A 53 -4.92 1.51 -3.79
CA ILE A 53 -6.09 0.89 -4.39
C ILE A 53 -5.61 -0.30 -5.20
N ILE A 54 -6.07 -1.50 -4.84
CA ILE A 54 -5.77 -2.72 -5.59
C ILE A 54 -7.01 -3.14 -6.37
N LYS A 55 -6.88 -3.15 -7.68
CA LYS A 55 -7.90 -3.64 -8.60
C LYS A 55 -7.43 -4.95 -9.21
N VAL A 56 -8.36 -5.89 -9.41
CA VAL A 56 -8.06 -7.13 -10.13
C VAL A 56 -9.15 -7.47 -11.14
N LYS A 57 -8.83 -8.35 -12.09
CA LYS A 57 -9.83 -8.96 -12.97
C LYS A 57 -10.64 -10.01 -12.19
N HIS A 58 -11.94 -10.08 -12.44
CA HIS A 58 -12.87 -10.94 -11.70
C HIS A 58 -12.57 -12.44 -11.95
N SER A 59 -11.92 -13.11 -11.01
CA SER A 59 -11.80 -14.58 -10.96
C SER A 59 -11.38 -15.05 -9.55
N ALA A 60 -11.85 -16.23 -9.12
CA ALA A 60 -11.53 -16.80 -7.80
C ALA A 60 -10.01 -16.88 -7.53
N LYS A 61 -9.21 -17.28 -8.52
CA LYS A 61 -7.75 -17.35 -8.40
C LYS A 61 -7.09 -16.00 -8.14
N ASN A 62 -7.66 -14.93 -8.68
CA ASN A 62 -7.11 -13.58 -8.50
C ASN A 62 -7.41 -13.03 -7.10
N PHE A 63 -8.43 -13.55 -6.39
CA PHE A 63 -8.69 -13.19 -5.00
C PHE A 63 -7.62 -13.74 -4.05
N ASP A 64 -7.15 -14.97 -4.27
CA ASP A 64 -6.06 -15.54 -3.46
C ASP A 64 -4.76 -14.75 -3.65
N SER A 65 -4.44 -14.38 -4.90
CA SER A 65 -3.29 -13.51 -5.20
C SER A 65 -3.42 -12.14 -4.57
N LEU A 66 -4.62 -11.54 -4.57
CA LEU A 66 -4.87 -10.27 -3.89
C LEU A 66 -4.56 -10.35 -2.40
N ARG A 67 -5.02 -11.41 -1.74
CA ARG A 67 -4.77 -11.62 -0.31
C ARG A 67 -3.27 -11.66 -0.01
N GLY A 68 -2.50 -12.41 -0.81
CA GLY A 68 -1.04 -12.47 -0.68
C GLY A 68 -0.39 -11.09 -0.80
N SER A 69 -0.77 -10.31 -1.81
CA SER A 69 -0.23 -8.94 -1.99
C SER A 69 -0.61 -7.99 -0.84
N LEU A 70 -1.81 -8.12 -0.27
CA LEU A 70 -2.22 -7.34 0.90
C LEU A 70 -1.41 -7.72 2.14
N ASP A 71 -1.21 -9.02 2.38
CA ASP A 71 -0.43 -9.51 3.51
C ASP A 71 1.04 -9.04 3.42
N GLU A 72 1.62 -9.00 2.21
CA GLU A 72 2.95 -8.44 1.97
C GLU A 72 3.03 -6.93 2.26
N ILE A 73 2.07 -6.15 1.75
CA ILE A 73 2.00 -4.69 2.00
C ILE A 73 1.89 -4.42 3.50
N LEU A 74 1.01 -5.14 4.21
CA LEU A 74 0.83 -4.99 5.65
C LEU A 74 2.10 -5.37 6.42
N SER A 75 2.76 -6.46 6.03
CA SER A 75 4.02 -6.90 6.66
C SER A 75 5.13 -5.86 6.49
N ILE A 76 5.25 -5.23 5.31
CA ILE A 76 6.24 -4.17 5.08
C ILE A 76 5.92 -2.94 5.93
N ILE A 77 4.65 -2.55 6.04
CA ILE A 77 4.23 -1.43 6.89
C ILE A 77 4.56 -1.71 8.36
N GLU A 78 4.24 -2.91 8.86
CA GLU A 78 4.59 -3.33 10.22
C GLU A 78 6.10 -3.31 10.44
N MET A 79 6.90 -3.75 9.47
CA MET A 79 8.37 -3.66 9.55
C MET A 79 8.83 -2.20 9.66
N ILE A 80 8.27 -1.28 8.87
CA ILE A 80 8.63 0.15 8.90
C ILE A 80 8.28 0.77 10.25
N ASP A 81 7.09 0.47 10.78
CA ASP A 81 6.67 0.98 12.09
C ASP A 81 7.54 0.45 13.22
N ASN A 82 7.91 -0.84 13.17
CA ASN A 82 8.83 -1.42 14.15
C ASN A 82 10.25 -0.82 14.07
N VAL A 83 10.74 -0.53 12.85
CA VAL A 83 12.04 0.17 12.66
C VAL A 83 11.99 1.60 13.20
N LEU A 84 10.87 2.31 13.03
CA LEU A 84 10.66 3.65 13.59
C LEU A 84 10.62 3.66 15.11
N ILE A 85 10.09 2.61 15.75
CA ILE A 85 10.10 2.47 17.22
C ILE A 85 11.51 2.25 17.76
N MET A 86 12.39 1.56 17.01
CA MET A 86 13.77 1.30 17.42
C MET A 86 14.73 2.48 17.24
N LEU A 87 14.39 3.51 16.45
CA LEU A 87 15.24 4.68 16.17
C LEU A 87 15.01 5.86 17.15
N LYS A 88 14.74 5.59 18.43
CA LYS A 88 14.63 6.61 19.48
C LYS A 88 15.88 6.72 20.33
#